data_AF-A0A534Y290-F1
#
_entry.id   AF-A0A534Y290-F1
#
_cell.length_a   1.000
_cell.length_b   1.000
_cell.length_c   1.000
_cell.angle_alpha   90.00
_cell.angle_beta   90.00
_cell.angle_gamma   90.00
#
_symmetry.space_group_name_H-M   'P 1'
#
loop_
_entity.id
_entity.type
_entity.pdbx_description
1 polymer ?
#
loop_
_entity_poly.entity_id
_entity_poly.type
_entity_poly.pdbx_seq_one_letter_code
_entity_poly.pdbx_strand_id
1 'polypeptide(L)'
;MRNLTEANLTEAVLARTVGCEDARTRRILQSIIRHLHAIVREVEPTPEEWLAAIRFLTETGQMCDEKRQEFILLSDTLGISMLVDAINNRMTAGGTESSVL
;
A
#
# COMPACT_ATOMS: atom_id res chain seq x y z
N MET A 1 18.02 -3.79 23.93
CA MET A 1 16.83 -3.60 23.07
C MET A 1 16.71 -2.11 22.79
N ARG A 2 16.55 -1.67 21.53
CA ARG A 2 16.30 -0.23 21.25
C ARG A 2 14.96 0.15 21.89
N ASN A 3 14.93 1.25 22.65
CA ASN A 3 13.68 1.85 23.10
C ASN A 3 12.94 2.38 21.86
N LEU A 4 11.88 1.69 21.45
CA LEU A 4 11.01 2.11 20.37
C LEU A 4 10.06 3.17 20.90
N THR A 5 10.03 4.32 20.23
CA THR A 5 9.12 5.43 20.50
C THR A 5 8.35 5.74 19.22
N GLU A 6 7.23 6.46 19.34
CA GLU A 6 6.44 6.88 18.18
C GLU A 6 7.29 7.64 17.14
N ALA A 7 8.22 8.48 17.62
CA ALA A 7 9.13 9.26 16.79
C ALA A 7 10.13 8.39 16.01
N ASN A 8 10.67 7.32 16.61
CA ASN A 8 11.74 6.53 16.00
C ASN A 8 11.27 5.20 15.36
N LEU A 9 9.98 4.84 15.53
CA LEU A 9 9.45 3.55 15.10
C LEU A 9 9.58 3.34 13.59
N THR A 10 9.26 4.36 12.78
CA THR A 10 9.35 4.25 11.31
C THR A 10 10.77 3.94 10.87
N GLU A 11 11.76 4.65 11.40
CA GLU A 11 13.18 4.44 11.07
C GLU A 11 13.66 3.07 11.53
N ALA A 12 13.23 2.63 12.71
CA ALA A 12 13.55 1.31 13.23
C ALA A 12 12.98 0.18 12.34
N VAL A 13 11.78 0.33 11.79
CA VAL A 13 11.17 -0.62 10.86
C VAL A 13 11.87 -0.56 9.49
N LEU A 14 12.14 0.63 8.97
CA LEU A 14 12.86 0.80 7.70
C LEU A 14 14.26 0.16 7.73
N ALA A 15 14.97 0.25 8.85
CA ALA A 15 16.28 -0.38 9.02
C ALA A 15 16.25 -1.91 8.85
N ARG A 16 15.10 -2.56 9.07
CA ARG A 16 14.94 -4.01 8.85
C ARG A 16 14.88 -4.39 7.37
N THR A 17 14.62 -3.44 6.48
CA THR A 17 14.58 -3.68 5.03
C THR A 17 15.96 -3.82 4.39
N VAL A 18 17.05 -3.56 5.14
CA VAL A 18 18.44 -3.63 4.62
C VAL A 18 18.81 -5.02 4.12
N GLY A 19 18.21 -6.08 4.66
CA GLY A 19 18.43 -7.46 4.20
C GLY A 19 17.73 -7.82 2.88
N CYS A 20 16.94 -6.93 2.29
CA CYS A 20 16.28 -7.17 1.00
C CYS A 20 17.28 -6.97 -0.14
N GLU A 21 17.73 -8.05 -0.76
CA GLU A 21 18.75 -8.03 -1.83
C GLU A 21 18.31 -7.20 -3.04
N ASP A 22 17.08 -7.38 -3.50
CA ASP A 22 16.51 -6.65 -4.62
C ASP A 22 16.28 -5.16 -4.26
N ALA A 23 17.04 -4.28 -4.92
CA ALA A 23 17.00 -2.84 -4.65
C ALA A 23 15.64 -2.20 -4.99
N ARG A 24 14.93 -2.70 -6.00
CA ARG A 24 13.63 -2.16 -6.43
C ARG A 24 12.55 -2.53 -5.41
N THR A 25 12.49 -3.77 -5.02
CA THR A 25 11.61 -4.33 -3.99
C THR A 25 11.84 -3.62 -2.66
N ARG A 26 13.10 -3.44 -2.26
CA ARG A 26 13.45 -2.66 -1.07
C ARG A 26 12.90 -1.24 -1.12
N ARG A 27 13.05 -0.54 -2.25
CA ARG A 27 12.51 0.81 -2.44
C ARG A 27 10.98 0.83 -2.32
N ILE A 28 10.29 -0.14 -2.92
CA ILE A 28 8.83 -0.27 -2.83
C ILE A 28 8.40 -0.48 -1.38
N LEU A 29 8.98 -1.47 -0.69
CA LEU A 29 8.67 -1.79 0.71
C LEU A 29 8.90 -0.59 1.63
N GLN A 30 10.04 0.10 1.48
CA GLN A 30 10.31 1.30 2.27
C GLN A 30 9.32 2.43 1.99
N SER A 31 8.84 2.58 0.75
CA SER A 31 7.81 3.56 0.40
C SER A 31 6.49 3.22 1.10
N ILE A 32 6.05 1.97 1.01
CA ILE A 32 4.83 1.47 1.67
C ILE A 32 4.89 1.74 3.17
N ILE A 33 5.99 1.34 3.84
CA ILE A 33 6.17 1.54 5.28
C ILE A 33 6.05 3.02 5.65
N ARG A 34 6.73 3.92 4.92
CA ARG A 34 6.69 5.37 5.20
C ARG A 34 5.27 5.92 5.08
N HIS A 35 4.57 5.61 4.00
CA HIS A 35 3.24 6.16 3.75
C HIS A 35 2.17 5.59 4.68
N LEU A 36 2.21 4.28 4.98
CA LEU A 36 1.27 3.69 5.96
C LEU A 36 1.50 4.25 7.37
N HIS A 37 2.76 4.39 7.79
CA HIS A 37 3.09 5.01 9.07
C HIS A 37 2.71 6.49 9.13
N ALA A 38 2.73 7.21 8.01
CA ALA A 38 2.26 8.59 7.94
C ALA A 38 0.74 8.66 8.14
N ILE A 39 -0.03 7.80 7.47
CA ILE A 39 -1.50 7.71 7.63
C ILE A 39 -1.88 7.41 9.08
N VAL A 40 -1.20 6.46 9.74
CA VAL A 40 -1.48 6.12 11.14
C VAL A 40 -1.24 7.31 12.08
N ARG A 41 -0.18 8.11 11.85
CA ARG A 41 0.07 9.33 12.64
C ARG A 41 -0.89 10.46 12.31
N GLU A 42 -1.35 10.55 11.08
CA GLU A 42 -2.31 11.56 10.65
C GLU A 42 -3.69 11.32 11.26
N VAL A 43 -4.13 10.05 11.27
CA VAL A 43 -5.47 9.67 11.72
C VAL A 43 -5.54 9.41 13.23
N GLU A 44 -4.42 9.05 13.86
CA GLU A 44 -4.35 8.63 15.27
C GLU A 44 -5.46 7.62 15.66
N PRO A 45 -5.56 6.47 14.95
CA PRO A 45 -6.71 5.58 15.11
C PRO A 45 -6.75 4.95 16.49
N THR A 46 -7.96 4.75 16.99
CA THR A 46 -8.23 3.91 18.17
C THR A 46 -7.93 2.44 17.89
N PRO A 47 -7.69 1.61 18.93
CA PRO A 47 -7.56 0.16 18.77
C PRO A 47 -8.76 -0.48 18.05
N GLU A 48 -9.97 0.03 18.29
CA GLU A 48 -11.20 -0.46 17.68
C GLU A 48 -11.26 -0.16 16.18
N GLU A 49 -10.89 1.05 15.77
CA GLU A 49 -10.79 1.44 14.36
C GLU A 49 -9.70 0.66 13.63
N TRP A 50 -8.55 0.47 14.27
CA TRP A 50 -7.49 -0.39 13.73
C TRP A 50 -7.98 -1.83 13.53
N LEU A 51 -8.65 -2.41 14.53
CA LEU A 51 -9.24 -3.75 14.40
C LEU A 51 -10.30 -3.82 13.31
N ALA A 52 -11.10 -2.77 13.13
CA ALA A 52 -12.07 -2.70 12.04
C ALA A 52 -11.39 -2.71 10.66
N ALA A 53 -10.30 -1.95 10.49
CA ALA A 53 -9.52 -1.97 9.25
C ALA A 53 -8.90 -3.36 8.97
N ILE A 54 -8.39 -4.04 10.00
CA ILE A 54 -7.87 -5.41 9.86
C ILE A 54 -8.97 -6.40 9.47
N ARG A 55 -10.17 -6.30 10.07
CA ARG A 55 -11.31 -7.13 9.68
C ARG A 55 -11.70 -6.90 8.23
N PHE A 56 -11.81 -5.64 7.80
CA PHE A 56 -12.12 -5.28 6.41
C PHE A 56 -11.12 -5.91 5.42
N LEU A 57 -9.81 -5.78 5.68
CA LEU A 57 -8.77 -6.39 4.81
C LEU A 57 -8.82 -7.92 4.84
N THR A 58 -9.17 -8.52 5.98
CA THR A 58 -9.34 -9.97 6.12
C THR A 58 -10.53 -10.47 5.32
N GLU A 59 -11.68 -9.83 5.45
CA GLU A 59 -12.91 -10.15 4.69
C GLU A 59 -12.69 -9.96 3.19
N THR A 60 -12.03 -8.87 2.78
CA THR A 60 -11.60 -8.65 1.38
C THR A 60 -10.81 -9.84 0.87
N GLY A 61 -9.80 -10.31 1.63
CA GLY A 61 -8.99 -11.46 1.24
C GLY A 61 -9.77 -12.78 1.21
N GLN A 62 -10.71 -12.99 2.14
CA GLN A 62 -11.54 -14.20 2.21
C GLN A 62 -12.58 -14.28 1.10
N MET A 63 -12.97 -13.15 0.52
CA MET A 63 -13.89 -13.07 -0.60
C MET A 63 -13.21 -13.28 -1.96
N CYS A 64 -11.88 -13.38 -2.01
CA CYS A 64 -11.15 -13.77 -3.21
C CYS A 64 -11.32 -15.27 -3.51
N ASP A 65 -11.56 -15.61 -4.77
CA ASP A 65 -11.59 -16.99 -5.28
C ASP A 65 -11.00 -17.07 -6.71
N GLU A 66 -11.19 -18.19 -7.40
CA GLU A 66 -10.68 -18.40 -8.77
C GLU A 66 -11.28 -17.43 -9.81
N LYS A 67 -12.45 -16.85 -9.54
CA LYS A 67 -13.20 -15.98 -10.44
C LYS A 67 -13.24 -14.53 -9.95
N ARG A 68 -13.04 -14.30 -8.66
CA ARG A 68 -13.19 -13.01 -7.99
C ARG A 68 -11.88 -12.59 -7.33
N GLN A 69 -11.33 -11.46 -7.75
CA GLN A 69 -10.16 -10.85 -7.14
C GLN A 69 -10.55 -9.56 -6.42
N GLU A 70 -10.95 -9.67 -5.16
CA GLU A 70 -11.42 -8.53 -4.37
C GLU A 70 -10.34 -7.50 -4.09
N PHE A 71 -9.06 -7.88 -4.02
CA PHE A 71 -7.99 -6.90 -3.90
C PHE A 71 -7.81 -6.06 -5.18
N ILE A 72 -8.15 -6.61 -6.36
CA ILE A 72 -8.19 -5.83 -7.61
C ILE A 72 -9.38 -4.87 -7.56
N LEU A 73 -10.56 -5.34 -7.17
CA LEU A 73 -11.74 -4.47 -7.04
C LEU A 73 -11.55 -3.38 -5.97
N LEU A 74 -10.90 -3.71 -4.85
CA LEU A 74 -10.49 -2.71 -3.86
C LEU A 74 -9.50 -1.70 -4.47
N SER A 75 -8.54 -2.16 -5.28
CA SER A 75 -7.63 -1.28 -6.02
C SER A 75 -8.38 -0.34 -6.99
N ASP A 76 -9.40 -0.84 -7.68
CA ASP A 76 -10.22 -0.06 -8.62
C ASP A 76 -11.02 1.01 -7.88
N THR A 77 -11.68 0.65 -6.78
CA THR A 77 -12.48 1.59 -5.97
C THR A 77 -11.64 2.66 -5.29
N LEU A 78 -10.39 2.36 -4.95
CA LEU A 78 -9.42 3.31 -4.42
C LEU A 78 -8.70 4.13 -5.50
N GLY A 79 -8.98 3.88 -6.79
CA GLY A 79 -8.32 4.54 -7.93
C GLY A 79 -6.86 4.15 -8.13
N ILE A 80 -6.37 3.10 -7.46
CA ILE A 80 -4.99 2.62 -7.56
C ILE A 80 -4.72 2.04 -8.95
N SER A 81 -5.63 1.24 -9.48
CA SER A 81 -5.48 0.62 -10.81
C SER A 81 -5.37 1.69 -11.90
N MET A 82 -6.20 2.75 -11.83
CA MET A 82 -6.12 3.90 -12.73
C MET A 82 -4.80 4.65 -12.60
N LEU A 83 -4.30 4.85 -11.38
CA LEU A 83 -3.01 5.51 -11.18
C LEU A 83 -1.85 4.68 -11.74
N VAL A 84 -1.88 3.36 -11.55
CA VAL A 84 -0.89 2.44 -12.14
C VAL A 84 -0.94 2.51 -13.66
N ASP A 85 -2.13 2.46 -14.26
CA ASP A 85 -2.31 2.58 -15.71
C ASP A 85 -1.76 3.91 -16.22
N ALA A 86 -2.17 5.02 -15.61
CA ALA A 86 -1.72 6.36 -15.97
C ALA A 86 -0.20 6.53 -15.83
N ILE A 87 0.45 5.89 -14.86
CA ILE A 87 1.93 5.93 -14.70
C ILE A 87 2.64 5.20 -15.85
N ASN A 88 2.11 4.05 -16.27
CA ASN A 88 2.74 3.21 -17.28
C ASN A 88 2.38 3.64 -18.71
N ASN A 89 1.25 4.33 -18.88
CA ASN A 89 0.76 4.88 -20.14
C ASN A 89 0.87 6.41 -20.21
N ARG A 90 1.75 7.03 -19.41
CA ARG A 90 2.12 8.46 -19.56
C ARG A 90 2.59 8.67 -20.99
N MET A 91 1.74 9.24 -21.82
CA MET A 91 1.89 9.27 -23.27
C MET A 91 3.29 9.68 -23.74
N THR A 92 3.89 8.84 -24.58
CA THR A 92 4.56 9.29 -25.80
C THR A 92 3.64 10.31 -26.47
N ALA A 93 4.03 11.59 -26.50
CA ALA A 93 3.20 12.70 -26.96
C ALA A 93 2.41 12.37 -28.26
N GLY A 94 1.08 12.21 -28.16
CA GLY A 94 0.16 12.20 -29.33
C GLY A 94 -0.76 10.99 -29.55
N GLY A 95 -0.88 10.03 -28.63
CA GLY A 95 -1.84 8.91 -28.78
C GLY A 95 -3.18 9.12 -28.03
N THR A 96 -4.10 8.18 -28.17
CA THR A 96 -5.41 8.17 -27.50
C THR A 96 -5.28 7.80 -26.02
N GLU A 97 -6.05 8.45 -25.14
CA GLU A 97 -6.05 8.17 -23.68
C GLU A 97 -6.47 6.71 -23.40
N SER A 98 -5.71 6.03 -22.54
CA SER A 98 -5.99 4.66 -22.08
C SER A 98 -7.13 4.68 -21.07
N SER A 99 -8.17 3.88 -21.30
CA SER A 99 -9.19 3.57 -20.29
C SER A 99 -8.96 2.17 -19.74
N VAL A 100 -8.92 2.04 -18.42
CA VAL A 100 -8.77 0.74 -17.74
C VAL A 100 -10.04 -0.10 -17.93
N LEU A 101 -9.87 -1.40 -18.17
CA LEU A 101 -10.92 -2.43 -18.25
C LEU A 101 -11.30 -2.96 -16.87
#